data_AF-A0A7U9PY67-F1
#
_entry.id   AF-A0A7U9PY67-F1
#
_cell.length_a   1.000
_cell.length_b   1.000
_cell.length_c   1.000
_cell.angle_alpha   90.00
_cell.angle_beta   90.00
_cell.angle_gamma   90.00
#
_symmetry.space_group_name_H-M   'P 1'
#
loop_
_entity.id
_entity.type
_entity.pdbx_description
1 polymer ?
#
loop_
_entity_poly.entity_id
_entity_poly.type
_entity_poly.pdbx_seq_one_letter_code
_entity_poly.pdbx_strand_id
1 'polypeptide(L)'
;MPARPRVLFVTDLAYQAKGRRYCDEDIFLSSRLRDAFTVALCHPLDAAGLMDAFDVVIVRNSGPVLHYQEEYDAFREQALARGTRVYNPLNGRGDMAGKQYLLDLTAAGYPVIPTVDRPEDLHLLPRAAQYVIKPKAGADSIGLTFAPADRLAGLAYGDILVQPRIDFRYEVSFYYVDDTFQYALHAPDPARRWELEPYEPTEADLAFARKFIAWNTLDHGIQRVDACRTPRAVCSWSSWRTSIRTFPWTCSPSRPGTRSRPA
;
A
#
# COMPACT_ATOMS: atom_id res chain seq x y z
N MET A 1 4.79 9.10 37.23
CA MET A 1 4.79 9.25 35.75
C MET A 1 3.48 8.67 35.25
N PRO A 2 2.77 9.32 34.31
CA PRO A 2 1.57 8.71 33.71
C PRO A 2 1.94 7.35 33.11
N ALA A 3 1.02 6.39 33.17
CA ALA A 3 1.21 5.09 32.58
C ALA A 3 1.46 5.25 31.07
N ARG A 4 2.47 4.55 30.57
CA ARG A 4 2.83 4.59 29.16
C ARG A 4 1.76 3.87 28.33
N PRO A 5 1.17 4.49 27.29
CA PRO A 5 0.14 3.83 26.51
C PRO A 5 0.66 2.54 25.86
N ARG A 6 -0.22 1.54 25.78
CA ARG A 6 0.07 0.18 25.29
C ARG A 6 -0.41 0.04 23.86
N VAL A 7 0.48 -0.43 22.98
CA VAL A 7 0.23 -0.63 21.56
C VAL A 7 0.32 -2.12 21.25
N LEU A 8 -0.76 -2.69 20.67
CA LEU A 8 -0.71 -3.98 20.00
C LEU A 8 -0.30 -3.76 18.55
N PHE A 9 0.91 -4.20 18.20
CA PHE A 9 1.48 -4.07 16.86
C PHE A 9 1.26 -5.39 16.10
N VAL A 10 0.23 -5.45 15.27
CA VAL A 10 -0.16 -6.63 14.51
C VAL A 10 0.68 -6.70 13.24
N THR A 11 1.46 -7.78 13.07
CA THR A 11 2.33 -8.04 11.91
C THR A 11 2.59 -9.52 11.72
N ASP A 12 2.85 -9.94 10.47
CA ASP A 12 3.40 -11.25 10.18
C ASP A 12 4.90 -11.13 9.86
N LEU A 13 5.74 -11.36 10.88
CA LEU A 13 7.20 -11.33 10.72
C LEU A 13 7.75 -12.49 9.87
N ALA A 14 6.96 -13.55 9.66
CA ALA A 14 7.35 -14.71 8.86
C ALA A 14 6.93 -14.58 7.39
N TYR A 15 6.10 -13.61 7.04
CA TYR A 15 5.62 -13.43 5.67
C TYR A 15 6.76 -13.22 4.67
N GLN A 16 6.84 -14.12 3.67
CA GLN A 16 7.86 -14.09 2.63
C GLN A 16 7.38 -13.32 1.41
N ALA A 17 7.67 -12.01 1.38
CA ALA A 17 7.42 -11.19 0.21
C ALA A 17 8.47 -11.43 -0.89
N LYS A 18 8.04 -11.53 -2.15
CA LYS A 18 8.95 -11.67 -3.29
C LYS A 18 9.86 -10.44 -3.40
N GLY A 19 11.18 -10.66 -3.37
CA GLY A 19 12.18 -9.63 -3.65
C GLY A 19 12.49 -8.65 -2.52
N ARG A 20 12.01 -8.89 -1.29
CA ARG A 20 12.39 -8.11 -0.10
C ARG A 20 12.16 -8.87 1.20
N ARG A 21 12.88 -8.51 2.26
CA ARG A 21 12.56 -8.94 3.63
C ARG A 21 11.43 -8.07 4.18
N TYR A 22 10.23 -8.63 4.26
CA TYR A 22 9.02 -7.87 4.61
C TYR A 22 9.04 -7.35 6.05
N CYS A 23 9.58 -8.14 6.97
CA CYS A 23 9.58 -7.87 8.41
C CYS A 23 10.58 -6.81 8.89
N ASP A 24 11.59 -6.45 8.08
CA ASP A 24 12.65 -5.53 8.49
C ASP A 24 12.10 -4.16 8.91
N GLU A 25 11.07 -3.70 8.21
CA GLU A 25 10.40 -2.45 8.52
C GLU A 25 9.71 -2.47 9.88
N ASP A 26 9.01 -3.56 10.21
CA ASP A 26 8.26 -3.66 11.46
C ASP A 26 9.18 -3.84 12.66
N ILE A 27 10.31 -4.54 12.46
CA ILE A 27 11.38 -4.62 13.45
C ILE A 27 11.89 -3.20 13.74
N PHE A 28 12.18 -2.42 12.71
CA PHE A 28 12.66 -1.05 12.88
C PHE A 28 11.61 -0.16 13.54
N LEU A 29 10.37 -0.13 13.02
CA LEU A 29 9.30 0.72 13.52
C LEU A 29 8.92 0.37 14.96
N SER A 30 8.77 -0.91 15.29
CA SER A 30 8.48 -1.32 16.66
C SER A 30 9.61 -0.94 17.64
N SER A 31 10.87 -0.95 17.20
CA SER A 31 12.00 -0.47 18.03
C SER A 31 11.92 1.02 18.33
N ARG A 32 11.40 1.84 17.40
CA ARG A 32 11.20 3.29 17.59
C ARG A 32 9.96 3.59 18.43
N LEU A 33 8.86 2.86 18.22
CA LEU A 33 7.65 3.04 19.03
C LEU A 33 7.89 2.75 20.51
N ARG A 34 8.84 1.85 20.83
CA ARG A 34 9.27 1.59 22.21
C ARG A 34 9.91 2.79 22.92
N ASP A 35 10.16 3.92 22.24
CA ASP A 35 10.62 5.18 22.83
C ASP A 35 9.46 6.02 23.41
N ALA A 36 8.21 5.75 23.00
CA ALA A 36 7.01 6.41 23.54
C ALA A 36 5.93 5.45 24.09
N PHE A 37 5.91 4.17 23.70
CA PHE A 37 4.85 3.21 24.01
C PHE A 37 5.33 1.92 24.66
N THR A 38 4.43 1.22 25.36
CA THR A 38 4.62 -0.19 25.71
C THR A 38 4.13 -1.03 24.54
N VAL A 39 5.03 -1.71 23.82
CA VAL A 39 4.70 -2.38 22.55
C VAL A 39 4.77 -3.90 22.70
N ALA A 40 3.71 -4.58 22.30
CA ALA A 40 3.70 -6.03 22.04
C ALA A 40 3.44 -6.28 20.55
N LEU A 41 4.08 -7.30 19.97
CA LEU A 41 3.83 -7.73 18.60
C LEU A 41 3.00 -9.01 18.62
N CYS A 42 2.05 -9.15 17.70
CA CYS A 42 1.32 -10.40 17.52
C CYS A 42 1.08 -10.70 16.04
N HIS A 43 0.85 -11.97 15.74
CA HIS A 43 0.41 -12.41 14.42
C HIS A 43 -1.04 -11.94 14.17
N PRO A 44 -1.46 -11.67 12.91
CA PRO A 44 -2.83 -11.27 12.59
C PRO A 44 -3.91 -12.21 13.15
N LEU A 45 -3.64 -13.52 13.16
CA LEU A 45 -4.57 -14.54 13.68
C LEU A 45 -4.87 -14.40 15.18
N ASP A 46 -3.95 -13.80 15.95
CA ASP A 46 -4.09 -13.66 17.40
C ASP A 46 -4.72 -12.32 17.81
N ALA A 47 -4.82 -11.36 16.88
CA ALA A 47 -5.14 -9.97 17.17
C ALA A 47 -6.49 -9.80 17.88
N ALA A 48 -7.52 -10.54 17.45
CA ALA A 48 -8.86 -10.48 18.03
C ALA A 48 -8.90 -10.91 19.52
N GLY A 49 -8.06 -11.88 19.90
CA GLY A 49 -7.96 -12.37 21.28
C GLY A 49 -7.12 -11.49 22.21
N LEU A 50 -6.25 -10.64 21.65
CA LEU A 50 -5.28 -9.85 22.42
C LEU A 50 -5.67 -8.37 22.58
N MET A 51 -6.45 -7.81 21.65
CA MET A 51 -6.64 -6.35 21.54
C MET A 51 -7.20 -5.67 22.79
N ASP A 52 -8.02 -6.35 23.60
CA ASP A 52 -8.63 -5.78 24.81
C ASP A 52 -7.60 -5.45 25.91
N ALA A 53 -6.40 -6.05 25.84
CA ALA A 53 -5.29 -5.78 26.76
C ALA A 53 -4.46 -4.54 26.36
N PHE A 54 -4.83 -3.82 25.31
CA PHE A 54 -4.06 -2.70 24.77
C PHE A 54 -4.93 -1.45 24.60
N ASP A 55 -4.29 -0.28 24.56
CA ASP A 55 -4.99 1.00 24.46
C ASP A 55 -5.23 1.40 23.00
N VAL A 56 -4.42 0.85 22.08
CA VAL A 56 -4.55 1.00 20.62
C VAL A 56 -3.95 -0.20 19.89
N VAL A 57 -4.54 -0.54 18.75
CA VAL A 57 -4.05 -1.55 17.80
C VAL A 57 -3.52 -0.86 16.55
N ILE A 58 -2.37 -1.31 16.05
CA ILE A 58 -1.81 -0.88 14.76
C ILE A 58 -1.59 -2.13 13.91
N VAL A 59 -2.16 -2.17 12.71
CA VAL A 59 -2.02 -3.26 11.76
C VAL A 59 -1.00 -2.87 10.68
N ARG A 60 0.03 -3.71 10.54
CA ARG A 60 1.21 -3.45 9.70
C ARG A 60 1.63 -4.72 9.03
N ASN A 61 1.94 -4.66 7.73
CA ASN A 61 2.66 -5.72 7.01
C ASN A 61 2.19 -7.14 7.38
N SER A 62 0.88 -7.36 7.43
CA SER A 62 0.25 -8.63 7.83
C SER A 62 0.18 -9.67 6.70
N GLY A 63 0.89 -9.43 5.59
CA GLY A 63 0.72 -10.19 4.34
C GLY A 63 -0.64 -9.93 3.65
N PRO A 64 -0.95 -10.67 2.57
CA PRO A 64 -2.26 -10.69 1.96
C PRO A 64 -3.32 -11.23 2.91
N VAL A 65 -4.33 -10.41 3.21
CA VAL A 65 -5.52 -10.81 3.98
C VAL A 65 -6.21 -12.03 3.39
N LEU A 66 -6.08 -12.26 2.08
CA LEU A 66 -6.61 -13.46 1.40
C LEU A 66 -6.23 -14.79 2.10
N HIS A 67 -5.11 -14.83 2.82
CA HIS A 67 -4.66 -16.03 3.53
C HIS A 67 -5.31 -16.24 4.91
N TYR A 68 -6.01 -15.25 5.46
CA TYR A 68 -6.64 -15.25 6.79
C TYR A 68 -7.89 -14.36 6.83
N GLN A 69 -8.71 -14.46 5.78
CA GLN A 69 -9.85 -13.55 5.56
C GLN A 69 -10.88 -13.65 6.71
N GLU A 70 -11.19 -14.87 7.15
CA GLU A 70 -12.15 -15.12 8.22
C GLU A 70 -11.70 -14.48 9.54
N GLU A 71 -10.43 -14.62 9.89
CA GLU A 71 -9.86 -14.05 11.12
C GLU A 71 -9.76 -12.52 11.04
N TYR A 72 -9.46 -11.98 9.86
CA TYR A 72 -9.47 -10.53 9.65
C TYR A 72 -10.89 -9.96 9.79
N ASP A 73 -11.89 -10.63 9.23
CA ASP A 73 -13.28 -10.20 9.35
C ASP A 73 -13.77 -10.29 10.80
N ALA A 74 -13.41 -11.36 11.51
CA ALA A 74 -13.69 -11.51 12.94
C ALA A 74 -13.00 -10.42 13.79
N PHE A 75 -11.73 -10.10 13.49
CA PHE A 75 -11.02 -8.99 14.13
C PHE A 75 -11.76 -7.66 13.92
N ARG A 76 -12.19 -7.37 12.68
CA ARG A 76 -12.91 -6.13 12.36
C ARG A 76 -14.25 -6.05 13.09
N GLU A 77 -15.05 -7.11 13.04
CA GLU A 77 -16.34 -7.17 13.71
C GLU A 77 -16.19 -6.92 15.21
N GLN A 78 -15.26 -7.63 15.85
CA GLN A 78 -15.03 -7.51 17.29
C GLN A 78 -14.46 -6.13 17.67
N ALA A 79 -13.54 -5.58 16.87
CA ALA A 79 -12.96 -4.26 17.13
C ALA A 79 -14.03 -3.16 17.06
N LEU A 80 -14.94 -3.23 16.08
CA LEU A 80 -16.06 -2.32 15.95
C LEU A 80 -17.07 -2.48 17.09
N ALA A 81 -17.44 -3.72 17.43
CA ALA A 81 -18.40 -4.00 18.49
C ALA A 81 -17.91 -3.53 19.87
N ARG A 82 -16.59 -3.60 20.12
CA ARG A 82 -15.97 -3.20 21.39
C ARG A 82 -15.55 -1.72 21.44
N GLY A 83 -15.58 -1.02 20.30
CA GLY A 83 -15.01 0.32 20.20
C GLY A 83 -13.49 0.36 20.38
N THR A 84 -12.81 -0.74 20.03
CA THR A 84 -11.35 -0.83 20.09
C THR A 84 -10.73 0.23 19.19
N ARG A 85 -9.76 0.98 19.72
CA ARG A 85 -9.02 1.97 18.94
C ARG A 85 -8.06 1.27 18.00
N VAL A 86 -8.35 1.30 16.70
CA VAL A 86 -7.45 0.80 15.66
C VAL A 86 -6.95 1.99 14.85
N TYR A 87 -5.63 2.19 14.83
CA TYR A 87 -5.03 3.34 14.13
C TYR A 87 -5.16 3.25 12.60
N ASN A 88 -5.34 2.04 12.07
CA ASN A 88 -5.76 1.82 10.69
C ASN A 88 -7.29 1.85 10.68
N PRO A 89 -7.95 2.89 10.16
CA PRO A 89 -9.40 2.96 10.22
C PRO A 89 -10.04 1.79 9.47
N LEU A 90 -11.03 1.13 10.09
CA LEU A 90 -11.65 -0.07 9.53
C LEU A 90 -12.75 0.22 8.48
N ASN A 91 -12.88 1.48 8.08
CA ASN A 91 -13.86 2.02 7.14
C ASN A 91 -13.22 2.59 5.87
N GLY A 92 -11.90 2.40 5.69
CA GLY A 92 -11.19 2.92 4.52
C GLY A 92 -11.68 2.31 3.20
N ARG A 93 -11.62 3.13 2.14
CA ARG A 93 -11.88 2.72 0.78
C ARG A 93 -10.59 2.18 0.15
N GLY A 94 -10.54 2.10 -1.17
CA GLY A 94 -9.36 1.60 -1.87
C GLY A 94 -9.16 0.10 -1.66
N ASP A 95 -7.91 -0.34 -1.63
CA ASP A 95 -7.54 -1.77 -1.55
C ASP A 95 -8.01 -2.43 -0.24
N MET A 96 -8.25 -1.64 0.81
CA MET A 96 -8.82 -2.10 2.08
C MET A 96 -10.22 -2.73 1.92
N ALA A 97 -10.95 -2.28 0.89
CA ALA A 97 -12.28 -2.76 0.53
C ALA A 97 -12.25 -3.64 -0.73
N GLY A 98 -11.07 -4.17 -1.09
CA GLY A 98 -10.87 -4.92 -2.33
C GLY A 98 -10.69 -4.00 -3.54
N LYS A 99 -10.67 -4.56 -4.76
CA LYS A 99 -10.32 -3.78 -5.97
C LYS A 99 -11.47 -3.01 -6.63
N GLN A 100 -12.65 -2.96 -6.01
CA GLN A 100 -13.83 -2.28 -6.56
C GLN A 100 -13.55 -0.80 -6.85
N TYR A 101 -12.73 -0.15 -6.02
CA TYR A 101 -12.33 1.26 -6.21
C TYR A 101 -11.73 1.56 -7.58
N LEU A 102 -11.10 0.58 -8.26
CA LEU A 102 -10.52 0.81 -9.58
C LEU A 102 -11.61 1.08 -10.63
N LEU A 103 -12.73 0.38 -10.52
CA LEU A 103 -13.91 0.59 -11.36
C LEU A 103 -14.55 1.94 -11.02
N ASP A 104 -14.74 2.21 -9.72
CA ASP A 104 -15.38 3.44 -9.25
C ASP A 104 -14.58 4.70 -9.65
N LEU A 105 -13.24 4.66 -9.50
CA LEU A 105 -12.35 5.74 -9.92
C LEU A 105 -12.33 5.90 -11.44
N THR A 106 -12.39 4.81 -12.20
CA THR A 106 -12.49 4.87 -13.67
C THR A 106 -13.79 5.53 -14.10
N ALA A 107 -14.93 5.10 -13.54
CA ALA A 107 -16.24 5.66 -13.83
C ALA A 107 -16.35 7.14 -13.45
N ALA A 108 -15.71 7.54 -12.35
CA ALA A 108 -15.66 8.93 -11.90
C ALA A 108 -14.63 9.80 -12.65
N GLY A 109 -13.91 9.25 -13.64
CA GLY A 109 -12.94 9.99 -14.46
C GLY A 109 -11.66 10.40 -13.73
N TYR A 110 -11.30 9.70 -12.65
CA TYR A 110 -10.01 9.93 -11.98
C TYR A 110 -8.84 9.51 -12.89
N PRO A 111 -7.64 10.10 -12.71
CA PRO A 111 -6.47 9.81 -13.53
C PRO A 111 -5.80 8.48 -13.12
N VAL A 112 -6.56 7.38 -13.19
CA VAL A 112 -6.13 6.00 -12.96
C VAL A 112 -5.96 5.26 -14.28
N ILE A 113 -5.28 4.11 -14.27
CA ILE A 113 -5.34 3.18 -15.41
C ILE A 113 -6.80 2.72 -15.57
N PRO A 114 -7.46 3.00 -16.71
CA PRO A 114 -8.85 2.63 -16.93
C PRO A 114 -9.06 1.13 -16.71
N THR A 115 -10.08 0.80 -15.93
CA THR A 115 -10.35 -0.59 -15.51
C THR A 115 -11.79 -0.95 -15.82
N VAL A 116 -11.99 -2.16 -16.34
CA VAL A 116 -13.32 -2.75 -16.55
C VAL A 116 -13.34 -4.20 -16.06
N ASP A 117 -14.52 -4.73 -15.79
CA ASP A 117 -14.73 -6.10 -15.30
C ASP A 117 -15.82 -6.85 -16.07
N ARG A 118 -16.28 -6.28 -17.19
CA ARG A 118 -17.32 -6.84 -18.06
C ARG A 118 -16.88 -6.79 -19.52
N PRO A 119 -17.28 -7.76 -20.35
CA PRO A 119 -16.94 -7.75 -21.78
C PRO A 119 -17.64 -6.60 -22.51
N GLU A 120 -18.85 -6.23 -22.09
CA GLU A 120 -19.61 -5.12 -22.67
C GLU A 120 -18.83 -3.79 -22.59
N ASP A 121 -18.05 -3.60 -21.53
CA ASP A 121 -17.34 -2.35 -21.22
C ASP A 121 -15.93 -2.27 -21.84
N LEU A 122 -15.47 -3.32 -22.55
CA LEU A 122 -14.14 -3.32 -23.18
C LEU A 122 -13.91 -2.14 -24.12
N HIS A 123 -14.97 -1.63 -24.74
CA HIS A 123 -14.92 -0.47 -25.63
C HIS A 123 -14.57 0.85 -24.91
N LEU A 124 -14.69 0.90 -23.57
CA LEU A 124 -14.29 2.03 -22.75
C LEU A 124 -12.78 2.09 -22.50
N LEU A 125 -12.07 0.97 -22.71
CA LEU A 125 -10.62 0.93 -22.54
C LEU A 125 -9.91 1.60 -23.73
N PRO A 126 -8.84 2.37 -23.49
CA PRO A 126 -8.01 2.87 -24.57
C PRO A 126 -7.37 1.69 -25.33
N ARG A 127 -7.09 1.90 -26.61
CA ARG A 127 -6.38 0.90 -27.42
C ARG A 127 -4.95 0.73 -26.92
N ALA A 128 -4.57 -0.52 -26.64
CA ALA A 128 -3.23 -0.90 -26.23
C ALA A 128 -2.80 -2.18 -26.98
N ALA A 129 -1.49 -2.38 -27.12
CA ALA A 129 -0.96 -3.61 -27.73
C ALA A 129 -1.28 -4.85 -26.89
N GLN A 130 -1.32 -4.68 -25.57
CA GLN A 130 -1.65 -5.73 -24.60
C GLN A 130 -2.49 -5.15 -23.47
N TYR A 131 -3.17 -6.05 -22.78
CA TYR A 131 -4.00 -5.77 -21.62
C TYR A 131 -3.56 -6.67 -20.49
N VAL A 132 -3.63 -6.13 -19.27
CA VAL A 132 -3.38 -6.82 -18.02
C VAL A 132 -4.70 -7.37 -17.50
N ILE A 133 -4.71 -8.66 -17.19
CA ILE A 133 -5.84 -9.35 -16.56
C ILE A 133 -5.40 -9.72 -15.16
N LYS A 134 -6.17 -9.34 -14.14
CA LYS A 134 -5.87 -9.65 -12.74
C LYS A 134 -7.12 -10.06 -11.98
N PRO A 135 -7.05 -11.01 -11.03
CA PRO A 135 -8.19 -11.38 -10.19
C PRO A 135 -8.66 -10.20 -9.33
N LYS A 136 -9.97 -10.09 -9.10
CA LYS A 136 -10.56 -9.11 -8.17
C LYS A 136 -10.02 -9.33 -6.75
N ALA A 137 -10.05 -10.57 -6.26
CA ALA A 137 -9.57 -10.96 -4.92
C ALA A 137 -8.04 -11.21 -4.81
N GLY A 138 -7.23 -10.86 -5.80
CA GLY A 138 -5.78 -11.11 -5.76
C GLY A 138 -4.98 -10.09 -4.93
N ALA A 139 -3.76 -10.45 -4.53
CA ALA A 139 -2.75 -9.54 -3.97
C ALA A 139 -1.37 -9.88 -4.55
N ASP A 140 -0.40 -8.97 -4.41
CA ASP A 140 1.02 -9.20 -4.75
C ASP A 140 1.26 -9.78 -6.15
N SER A 141 0.46 -9.35 -7.14
CA SER A 141 0.52 -9.78 -8.54
C SER A 141 0.21 -11.27 -8.79
N ILE A 142 -0.33 -11.98 -7.79
CA ILE A 142 -0.76 -13.37 -7.95
C ILE A 142 -1.93 -13.43 -8.94
N GLY A 143 -1.80 -14.30 -9.95
CA GLY A 143 -2.81 -14.50 -11.01
C GLY A 143 -2.82 -13.44 -12.12
N LEU A 144 -1.84 -12.53 -12.16
CA LEU A 144 -1.72 -11.53 -13.22
C LEU A 144 -1.27 -12.16 -14.54
N THR A 145 -2.00 -11.92 -15.62
CA THR A 145 -1.67 -12.38 -16.98
C THR A 145 -1.78 -11.23 -18.00
N PHE A 146 -1.19 -11.43 -19.18
CA PHE A 146 -1.24 -10.47 -20.28
C PHE A 146 -1.92 -11.10 -21.49
N ALA A 147 -2.79 -10.34 -22.17
CA ALA A 147 -3.46 -10.79 -23.38
C ALA A 147 -3.53 -9.67 -24.44
N PRO A 148 -3.45 -10.01 -25.74
CA PRO A 148 -3.77 -9.08 -26.82
C PRO A 148 -5.29 -8.79 -26.89
N ALA A 149 -5.67 -7.71 -27.58
CA ALA A 149 -7.04 -7.21 -27.63
C ALA A 149 -8.07 -8.24 -28.15
N ASP A 150 -7.71 -9.02 -29.17
CA ASP A 150 -8.55 -10.03 -29.82
C ASP A 150 -8.90 -11.21 -28.89
N ARG A 151 -8.16 -11.40 -27.80
CA ARG A 151 -8.41 -12.46 -26.81
C ARG A 151 -9.32 -12.02 -25.67
N LEU A 152 -9.60 -10.73 -25.52
CA LEU A 152 -10.36 -10.21 -24.37
C LEU A 152 -11.83 -10.65 -24.36
N ALA A 153 -12.45 -10.74 -25.53
CA ALA A 153 -13.86 -11.14 -25.63
C ALA A 153 -14.12 -12.59 -25.18
N GLY A 154 -13.10 -13.45 -25.22
CA GLY A 154 -13.20 -14.86 -24.85
C GLY A 154 -12.83 -15.17 -23.39
N LEU A 155 -12.59 -14.15 -22.56
CA LEU A 155 -12.25 -14.36 -21.15
C LEU A 155 -13.49 -14.73 -20.33
N ALA A 156 -13.29 -15.50 -19.25
CA ALA A 156 -14.31 -15.71 -18.23
C ALA A 156 -14.35 -14.49 -17.30
N TYR A 157 -15.36 -13.63 -17.50
CA TYR A 157 -15.62 -12.46 -16.64
C TYR A 157 -16.36 -12.85 -15.36
N GLY A 158 -16.41 -11.93 -14.40
CA GLY A 158 -16.98 -12.14 -13.06
C GLY A 158 -15.95 -11.77 -11.98
N ASP A 159 -14.84 -12.51 -11.95
CA ASP A 159 -13.81 -12.39 -10.91
C ASP A 159 -12.50 -11.77 -11.39
N ILE A 160 -12.49 -11.18 -12.59
CA ILE A 160 -11.32 -10.54 -13.18
C ILE A 160 -11.52 -9.03 -13.38
N LEU A 161 -10.40 -8.32 -13.43
CA LEU A 161 -10.28 -6.95 -13.88
C LEU A 161 -9.37 -6.90 -15.10
N VAL A 162 -9.74 -6.08 -16.07
CA VAL A 162 -8.98 -5.84 -17.29
C VAL A 162 -8.53 -4.39 -17.32
N GLN A 163 -7.24 -4.18 -17.57
CA GLN A 163 -6.61 -2.85 -17.69
C GLN A 163 -5.73 -2.81 -18.95
N PRO A 164 -5.63 -1.69 -19.68
CA PRO A 164 -4.64 -1.56 -20.73
C PRO A 164 -3.24 -1.64 -20.12
N ARG A 165 -2.31 -2.31 -20.81
CA ARG A 165 -0.90 -2.25 -20.44
C ARG A 165 -0.38 -0.85 -20.78
N ILE A 166 0.08 -0.13 -19.75
CA ILE A 166 0.66 1.20 -19.90
C ILE A 166 2.18 1.10 -19.87
N ASP A 167 2.84 1.73 -20.83
CA ASP A 167 4.28 1.92 -20.80
C ASP A 167 4.61 3.13 -19.91
N PHE A 168 5.38 2.88 -18.86
CA PHE A 168 5.82 3.88 -17.90
C PHE A 168 7.32 3.81 -17.69
N ARG A 169 7.92 4.96 -17.32
CA ARG A 169 9.35 5.10 -17.03
C ARG A 169 9.69 4.50 -15.66
N TYR A 170 8.90 4.84 -14.64
CA TYR A 170 9.07 4.35 -13.28
C TYR A 170 7.75 4.43 -12.50
N GLU A 171 7.68 3.69 -11.39
CA GLU A 171 6.62 3.81 -10.39
C GLU A 171 7.07 4.76 -9.27
N VAL A 172 6.15 5.53 -8.71
CA VAL A 172 6.35 6.42 -7.56
C VAL A 172 5.22 6.22 -6.55
N SER A 173 5.58 6.22 -5.26
CA SER A 173 4.69 6.05 -4.12
C SER A 173 4.76 7.29 -3.24
N PHE A 174 3.62 7.90 -2.94
CA PHE A 174 3.49 9.03 -2.02
C PHE A 174 2.95 8.53 -0.68
N TYR A 175 3.64 8.85 0.41
CA TYR A 175 3.31 8.38 1.76
C TYR A 175 2.74 9.50 2.61
N TYR A 176 1.64 9.20 3.28
CA TYR A 176 0.90 10.12 4.13
C TYR A 176 0.68 9.49 5.51
N VAL A 177 0.75 10.33 6.53
CA VAL A 177 0.22 10.07 7.87
C VAL A 177 -0.97 11.00 8.04
N ASP A 178 -2.11 10.41 8.33
CA ASP A 178 -3.42 11.05 8.21
C ASP A 178 -3.53 11.66 6.79
N ASP A 179 -3.74 12.97 6.68
CA ASP A 179 -3.73 13.71 5.40
C ASP A 179 -2.42 14.46 5.13
N THR A 180 -1.41 14.29 5.98
CA THR A 180 -0.13 15.00 5.89
C THR A 180 0.89 14.20 5.09
N PHE A 181 1.34 14.77 3.97
CA PHE A 181 2.43 14.21 3.17
C PHE A 181 3.72 14.11 3.98
N GLN A 182 4.37 12.95 3.93
CA GLN A 182 5.61 12.69 4.66
C GLN A 182 6.82 12.62 3.72
N TYR A 183 6.75 11.76 2.70
CA TYR A 183 7.82 11.55 1.73
C TYR A 183 7.29 10.78 0.52
N ALA A 184 8.08 10.73 -0.54
CA ALA A 184 7.81 9.88 -1.70
C ALA A 184 9.04 9.04 -2.06
N LEU A 185 8.79 7.86 -2.61
CA LEU A 185 9.81 6.94 -3.09
C LEU A 185 9.47 6.51 -4.51
N HIS A 186 10.46 6.25 -5.34
CA HIS A 186 10.25 5.70 -6.69
C HIS A 186 11.17 4.51 -6.95
N ALA A 187 10.75 3.62 -7.87
CA ALA A 187 11.57 2.52 -8.36
C ALA A 187 12.11 2.91 -9.76
N PRO A 188 13.37 3.34 -9.88
CA PRO A 188 13.92 3.85 -11.15
C PRO A 188 13.91 2.81 -12.28
N ASP A 189 14.10 1.54 -11.92
CA ASP A 189 14.02 0.40 -12.83
C ASP A 189 12.72 -0.40 -12.58
N PRO A 190 11.77 -0.42 -13.53
CA PRO A 190 10.55 -1.21 -13.43
C PRO A 190 10.76 -2.71 -13.21
N ALA A 191 11.92 -3.27 -13.60
CA ALA A 191 12.26 -4.67 -13.34
C ALA A 191 12.71 -4.92 -11.90
N ARG A 192 13.11 -3.86 -11.17
CA ARG A 192 13.64 -3.91 -9.79
C ARG A 192 12.75 -3.11 -8.85
N ARG A 193 11.45 -3.46 -8.82
CA ARG A 193 10.37 -2.78 -8.06
C ARG A 193 10.69 -2.42 -6.60
N TRP A 194 11.57 -3.17 -5.93
CA TRP A 194 11.90 -2.95 -4.52
C TRP A 194 13.18 -2.18 -4.25
N GLU A 195 13.88 -1.75 -5.30
CA GLU A 195 15.03 -0.87 -5.20
C GLU A 195 14.53 0.57 -5.28
N LEU A 196 14.07 1.05 -4.12
CA LEU A 196 13.43 2.34 -3.98
C LEU A 196 14.43 3.44 -3.67
N GLU A 197 14.28 4.57 -4.34
CA GLU A 197 15.06 5.79 -4.10
C GLU A 197 14.14 6.94 -3.69
N PRO A 198 14.62 7.88 -2.84
CA PRO A 198 13.90 9.12 -2.53
C PRO A 198 13.45 9.84 -3.80
N TYR A 199 12.23 10.34 -3.78
CA TYR A 199 11.66 11.12 -4.86
C TYR A 199 11.21 12.47 -4.32
N GLU A 200 11.73 13.55 -4.89
CA GLU A 200 11.31 14.93 -4.57
C GLU A 200 10.09 15.29 -5.43
N PRO A 201 8.87 15.34 -4.85
CA PRO A 201 7.66 15.55 -5.63
C PRO A 201 7.49 17.02 -6.00
N THR A 202 7.00 17.25 -7.21
CA THR A 202 6.55 18.58 -7.63
C THR A 202 5.20 18.93 -6.99
N GLU A 203 4.81 20.20 -7.02
CA GLU A 203 3.48 20.61 -6.56
C GLU A 203 2.36 19.90 -7.35
N ALA A 204 2.55 19.68 -8.65
CA ALA A 204 1.62 18.95 -9.50
C ALA A 204 1.49 17.48 -9.06
N ASP A 205 2.59 16.84 -8.67
CA ASP A 205 2.58 15.47 -8.16
C ASP A 205 1.80 15.37 -6.84
N LEU A 206 2.04 16.32 -5.93
CA LEU A 206 1.31 16.37 -4.66
C LEU A 206 -0.17 16.71 -4.85
N ALA A 207 -0.50 17.63 -5.77
CA ALA A 207 -1.88 17.95 -6.11
C ALA A 207 -2.61 16.75 -6.70
N PHE A 208 -1.92 15.96 -7.52
CA PHE A 208 -2.42 14.70 -8.02
C PHE A 208 -2.66 13.69 -6.88
N ALA A 209 -1.68 13.45 -6.01
CA ALA A 209 -1.79 12.48 -4.93
C ALA A 209 -2.87 12.87 -3.90
N ARG A 210 -3.03 14.18 -3.61
CA ARG A 210 -4.07 14.68 -2.69
C ARG A 210 -5.50 14.39 -3.16
N LYS A 211 -5.76 14.29 -4.48
CA LYS A 211 -7.10 13.92 -4.99
C LYS A 211 -7.51 12.53 -4.50
N PHE A 212 -6.55 11.62 -4.47
CA PHE A 212 -6.72 10.27 -4.01
C PHE A 212 -6.94 10.24 -2.50
N ILE A 213 -6.10 10.94 -1.73
CA ILE A 213 -6.25 11.06 -0.27
C ILE A 213 -7.66 11.57 0.10
N ALA A 214 -8.10 12.66 -0.54
CA ALA A 214 -9.44 13.21 -0.34
C ALA A 214 -10.55 12.22 -0.72
N TRP A 215 -10.37 11.42 -1.77
CA TRP A 215 -11.35 10.41 -2.18
C TRP A 215 -11.49 9.25 -1.16
N ASN A 216 -10.40 8.90 -0.47
CA ASN A 216 -10.39 7.81 0.50
C ASN A 216 -11.14 8.14 1.80
N THR A 217 -11.24 9.44 2.13
CA THR A 217 -12.04 9.97 3.26
C THR A 217 -11.66 9.41 4.64
N LEU A 218 -10.41 8.95 4.80
CA LEU A 218 -9.91 8.53 6.09
C LEU A 218 -9.68 9.74 7.00
N ASP A 219 -10.11 9.64 8.25
CA ASP A 219 -9.95 10.67 9.27
C ASP A 219 -8.56 10.63 9.92
N HIS A 220 -7.93 9.46 9.94
CA HIS A 220 -6.57 9.26 10.45
C HIS A 220 -5.91 8.03 9.80
N GLY A 221 -4.66 7.79 10.15
CA GLY A 221 -3.95 6.56 9.86
C GLY A 221 -2.89 6.73 8.81
N ILE A 222 -2.74 5.71 7.99
CA ILE A 222 -1.59 5.55 7.10
C ILE A 222 -2.10 5.40 5.68
N GLN A 223 -1.62 6.25 4.76
CA GLN A 223 -2.05 6.17 3.38
C GLN A 223 -0.87 6.17 2.42
N ARG A 224 -0.99 5.40 1.34
CA ARG A 224 -0.02 5.36 0.26
C ARG A 224 -0.74 5.44 -1.08
N VAL A 225 -0.33 6.39 -1.90
CA VAL A 225 -0.79 6.53 -3.29
C VAL A 225 0.33 6.07 -4.22
N ASP A 226 0.09 4.98 -4.95
CA ASP A 226 1.00 4.51 -5.99
C ASP A 226 0.63 5.13 -7.35
N ALA A 227 1.64 5.46 -8.14
CA ALA A 227 1.50 6.06 -9.46
C ALA A 227 2.62 5.65 -10.41
N CYS A 228 2.38 5.81 -11.71
CA CYS A 228 3.33 5.57 -12.77
C CYS A 228 3.66 6.88 -13.47
N ARG A 229 4.95 7.15 -13.73
CA ARG A 229 5.36 8.24 -14.60
C ARG A 229 5.40 7.72 -16.04
N THR A 230 4.49 8.17 -16.89
CA THR A 230 4.53 7.90 -18.33
C THR A 230 5.47 8.89 -19.03
N PRO A 231 5.88 8.64 -20.29
CA PRO A 231 6.67 9.59 -21.06
C PRO A 231 6.01 10.96 -21.28
N ARG A 232 4.69 11.06 -21.14
CA ARG A 232 3.91 12.29 -21.41
C ARG A 232 3.29 12.92 -20.16
N ALA A 233 2.98 12.15 -19.12
CA ALA A 233 2.30 12.61 -17.89
C ALA A 233 2.43 11.60 -16.73
N VAL A 234 2.00 11.96 -15.52
CA VAL A 234 1.74 10.97 -14.45
C VAL A 234 0.38 10.32 -14.68
N CYS A 235 0.32 9.00 -14.60
CA CYS A 235 -0.93 8.24 -14.51
C CYS A 235 -0.90 7.40 -13.24
N SER A 236 -1.97 7.39 -12.43
CA SER A 236 -1.99 6.56 -11.21
C SER A 236 -2.13 5.09 -11.58
N TRP A 237 -1.34 4.27 -10.90
CA TRP A 237 -1.68 2.87 -10.66
C TRP A 237 -2.03 2.76 -9.19
N SER A 238 -3.30 2.88 -8.85
CA SER A 238 -3.70 2.80 -7.46
C SER A 238 -3.61 1.33 -7.01
N SER A 239 -2.53 0.98 -6.30
CA SER A 239 -2.52 -0.06 -5.29
C SER A 239 -2.49 0.65 -3.95
N TRP A 240 -3.67 0.83 -3.37
CA TRP A 240 -3.84 1.55 -2.11
C TRP A 240 -3.49 0.69 -0.90
N ARG A 241 -2.23 0.64 -0.51
CA ARG A 241 -1.87 -0.05 0.73
C ARG A 241 -1.92 0.91 1.91
N THR A 242 -2.64 0.54 2.96
CA THR A 242 -2.59 1.15 4.31
C THR A 242 -1.28 0.87 5.03
N SER A 243 -0.18 0.76 4.29
CA SER A 243 1.14 0.53 4.84
C SER A 243 2.15 1.63 4.43
N ILE A 244 2.56 2.45 5.41
CA ILE A 244 3.81 3.23 5.43
C ILE A 244 4.93 2.24 5.11
N ARG A 245 5.95 2.67 4.36
CA ARG A 245 7.16 1.90 4.11
C ARG A 245 8.38 2.70 4.51
N THR A 246 8.83 2.56 5.76
CA THR A 246 10.07 3.16 6.23
C THR A 246 11.30 2.39 5.72
N PHE A 247 12.30 3.16 5.31
CA PHE A 247 13.61 2.72 4.84
C PHE A 247 14.32 1.83 5.88
N PRO A 248 15.16 0.85 5.49
CA PRO A 248 16.22 0.40 6.37
C PRO A 248 17.27 1.52 6.45
N TRP A 249 17.24 2.32 7.52
CA TRP A 249 18.37 3.19 7.86
C TRP A 249 19.59 2.32 8.16
N THR A 250 20.44 2.09 7.17
CA THR A 250 21.83 1.71 7.43
C THR A 250 22.59 2.99 7.78
N CYS A 251 22.48 3.42 9.04
CA CYS A 251 23.43 4.37 9.61
C CYS A 251 24.80 3.69 9.67
N SER A 252 25.60 3.84 8.61
CA SER A 252 27.04 3.61 8.69
C SER A 252 27.65 4.85 9.35
N PRO A 253 28.24 4.76 10.56
CA PRO A 253 28.88 5.92 11.16
C PRO A 253 30.16 6.21 10.37
N SER A 254 30.09 7.22 9.49
CA SER A 254 31.27 7.82 8.92
C SER A 254 32.12 8.39 10.06
N ARG A 255 33.29 7.78 10.27
CA ARG A 255 34.32 8.29 11.19
C ARG A 255 34.67 9.73 10.79
N PRO A 256 34.75 10.68 11.73
CA PRO A 256 35.26 12.01 11.42
C PRO A 256 36.73 11.92 11.04
N GLY A 257 37.06 12.44 9.86
CA GLY A 257 38.41 12.49 9.32
C GLY A 257 39.36 13.26 10.24
N THR A 258 40.50 12.63 10.53
CA THR A 258 41.65 13.25 11.16
C THR A 258 42.19 14.38 10.28
N ARG A 259 42.12 15.62 10.77
CA ARG A 259 42.79 16.78 10.19
C ARG A 259 44.30 16.60 10.31
N SER A 260 45.00 16.46 9.19
CA SER A 260 46.44 16.70 9.10
C SER A 260 46.70 18.20 8.96
N ARG A 261 47.37 18.80 9.94
CA ARG A 261 48.03 20.12 9.82
C ARG A 261 49.34 19.95 9.05
N PRO A 262 49.70 20.83 8.10
CA PRO A 262 51.08 20.91 7.63
C PRO A 262 51.92 21.76 8.59
N ALA A 263 53.19 21.39 8.70
CA ALA A 263 54.27 22.19 9.26
C ALA A 263 54.78 23.20 8.23
#